data_AF-A0A7J3U409-F1
#
_entry.id   AF-A0A7J3U409-F1
#
_cell.length_a   1.000
_cell.length_b   1.000
_cell.length_c   1.000
_cell.angle_alpha   90.00
_cell.angle_beta   90.00
_cell.angle_gamma   90.00
#
_symmetry.space_group_name_H-M   'P 1'
#
loop_
_entity.id
_entity.type
_entity.pdbx_description
1 polymer ?
#
loop_
_entity_poly.entity_id
_entity_poly.type
_entity_poly.pdbx_seq_one_letter_code
_entity_poly.pdbx_strand_id
1 'polypeptide(L)'
;MVPIVALCSVATTTPSLHTSPIVVVPFLFSMSIISRLKTAKANMLTQYIKILHMNSRDLLNKMKWHDDYDFDRVKIYYISRGAEGGISSVSGSNVRELERHFFVTRDGEIPYHRITKIEYGEEVVFGI
;
A
#
# COMPACT_ATOMS: atom_id res chain seq x y z
N MET A 1 28.56 -91.28 -26.48
CA MET A 1 28.43 -89.93 -27.06
C MET A 1 28.40 -88.95 -25.91
N VAL A 2 29.57 -88.36 -25.62
CA VAL A 2 29.77 -87.17 -24.77
C VAL A 2 29.59 -85.94 -25.71
N PRO A 3 29.58 -84.65 -25.30
CA PRO A 3 29.74 -84.08 -23.94
C PRO A 3 28.77 -82.86 -23.70
N ILE A 4 28.77 -82.11 -22.59
CA ILE A 4 29.59 -80.90 -22.31
C ILE A 4 28.92 -80.25 -21.06
N VAL A 5 29.53 -80.21 -19.86
CA VAL A 5 30.45 -79.16 -19.33
C VAL A 5 29.66 -77.86 -19.01
N ALA A 6 29.75 -77.15 -17.89
CA ALA A 6 30.65 -77.14 -16.74
C ALA A 6 29.93 -76.57 -15.50
N LEU A 7 30.28 -77.11 -14.33
CA LEU A 7 30.26 -76.40 -13.05
C LEU A 7 31.50 -75.49 -12.97
N CYS A 8 31.32 -74.28 -12.41
CA CYS A 8 32.26 -73.39 -11.70
C CYS A 8 31.78 -71.93 -11.92
N SER A 9 31.82 -70.97 -11.00
CA SER A 9 32.69 -70.78 -9.84
C SER A 9 32.03 -69.83 -8.85
N VAL A 10 32.38 -70.03 -7.58
CA VAL A 10 32.22 -69.15 -6.42
C VAL A 10 32.78 -67.74 -6.70
N ALA A 11 32.11 -66.68 -6.24
CA ALA A 11 32.77 -65.49 -5.72
C ALA A 11 31.79 -64.55 -4.96
N THR A 12 32.11 -64.39 -3.69
CA THR A 12 31.70 -63.39 -2.69
C THR A 12 31.77 -61.94 -3.21
N THR A 13 30.79 -61.07 -2.92
CA THR A 13 31.06 -59.66 -2.51
C THR A 13 29.84 -58.93 -1.94
N THR A 14 30.18 -58.05 -1.02
CA THR A 14 29.49 -57.17 -0.05
C THR A 14 28.65 -56.02 -0.64
N PRO A 15 27.93 -55.21 0.18
CA PRO A 15 26.67 -54.56 -0.18
C PRO A 15 26.89 -53.26 -0.99
N SER A 16 26.06 -53.05 -2.00
CA SER A 16 26.00 -51.77 -2.71
C SER A 16 25.03 -50.82 -2.00
N LEU A 17 25.57 -49.67 -1.62
CA LEU A 17 24.87 -48.53 -1.07
C LEU A 17 23.64 -48.20 -1.92
N HIS A 18 22.46 -48.25 -1.30
CA HIS A 18 21.27 -47.65 -1.84
C HIS A 18 21.42 -46.12 -1.73
N THR A 19 21.98 -45.51 -2.76
CA THR A 19 21.88 -44.08 -3.00
C THR A 19 20.42 -43.77 -3.31
N SER A 20 19.66 -43.39 -2.28
CA SER A 20 18.39 -42.69 -2.46
C SER A 20 18.66 -41.43 -3.29
N PRO A 21 17.90 -41.15 -4.36
CA PRO A 21 18.04 -39.91 -5.08
C PRO A 21 17.71 -38.78 -4.11
N ILE A 22 18.70 -37.94 -3.81
CA ILE A 22 18.49 -36.64 -3.20
C ILE A 22 17.61 -35.88 -4.20
N VAL A 23 16.31 -35.86 -3.94
CA VAL A 23 15.37 -34.98 -4.64
C VAL A 23 15.73 -33.57 -4.22
N VAL A 24 16.60 -32.92 -4.99
CA VAL A 24 16.79 -31.48 -4.93
C VAL A 24 15.48 -30.89 -5.45
N VAL A 25 14.53 -30.70 -4.54
CA VAL A 25 13.31 -29.93 -4.83
C VAL A 25 13.82 -28.52 -5.15
N PRO A 26 13.69 -28.02 -6.38
CA PRO A 26 14.12 -26.67 -6.66
C PRO A 26 13.19 -25.77 -5.85
N PHE A 27 13.79 -25.01 -4.95
CA PHE A 27 13.20 -23.94 -4.16
C PHE A 27 12.73 -22.83 -5.12
N LEU A 28 11.74 -23.12 -5.95
CA LEU A 28 11.07 -22.22 -6.88
C LEU A 28 9.76 -21.69 -6.29
N PHE A 29 9.68 -21.66 -4.96
CA PHE A 29 8.68 -20.85 -4.29
C PHE A 29 9.30 -19.47 -4.01
N SER A 30 8.63 -18.43 -4.52
CA SER A 30 8.75 -17.03 -4.08
C SER A 30 9.65 -16.07 -4.86
N MET A 31 9.66 -16.10 -6.20
CA MET A 31 9.92 -14.85 -6.96
C MET A 31 8.65 -14.01 -7.18
N SER A 32 7.45 -14.63 -7.12
CA SER A 32 6.17 -13.95 -7.40
C SER A 32 5.69 -13.03 -6.26
N ILE A 33 6.02 -13.36 -5.00
CA ILE A 33 5.61 -12.56 -3.83
C ILE A 33 6.46 -11.28 -3.74
N ILE A 34 7.75 -11.38 -4.04
CA ILE A 34 8.69 -10.25 -3.99
C ILE A 34 8.38 -9.21 -5.09
N SER A 35 7.94 -9.65 -6.28
CA SER A 35 7.54 -8.72 -7.35
C SER A 35 6.27 -7.94 -7.01
N ARG A 36 5.25 -8.60 -6.44
CA ARG A 36 4.01 -7.94 -5.99
C ARG A 36 4.25 -6.88 -4.91
N LEU A 37 5.14 -7.16 -3.96
CA LEU A 37 5.49 -6.19 -2.90
C LEU A 37 6.24 -4.97 -3.42
N LYS A 38 7.13 -5.13 -4.43
CA LYS A 38 7.80 -4.01 -5.09
C LYS A 38 6.81 -3.12 -5.85
N THR A 39 5.86 -3.71 -6.56
CA THR A 39 4.83 -2.97 -7.31
C THR A 39 3.84 -2.26 -6.38
N ALA A 40 3.40 -2.90 -5.29
CA ALA A 40 2.49 -2.29 -4.32
C ALA A 40 3.14 -1.12 -3.57
N LYS A 41 4.40 -1.26 -3.12
CA LYS A 41 5.15 -0.15 -2.51
C LYS A 41 5.42 0.98 -3.50
N ALA A 42 5.76 0.68 -4.74
CA ALA A 42 5.95 1.70 -5.77
C ALA A 42 4.66 2.47 -6.05
N ASN A 43 3.51 1.79 -6.18
CA ASN A 43 2.22 2.46 -6.34
C ASN A 43 1.83 3.30 -5.13
N MET A 44 2.05 2.79 -3.90
CA MET A 44 1.83 3.59 -2.69
C MET A 44 2.75 4.81 -2.63
N LEU A 45 4.03 4.68 -2.95
CA LEU A 45 4.97 5.80 -2.98
C LEU A 45 4.59 6.82 -4.06
N THR A 46 4.18 6.38 -5.24
CA THR A 46 3.72 7.28 -6.30
C THR A 46 2.43 7.98 -5.92
N GLN A 47 1.48 7.28 -5.29
CA GLN A 47 0.27 7.87 -4.71
C GLN A 47 0.60 8.93 -3.66
N TYR A 48 1.54 8.63 -2.76
CA TYR A 48 1.96 9.50 -1.66
C TYR A 48 2.71 10.75 -2.16
N ILE A 49 3.65 10.59 -3.12
CA ILE A 49 4.38 11.71 -3.75
C ILE A 49 3.43 12.60 -4.56
N LYS A 50 2.41 12.02 -5.21
CA LYS A 50 1.38 12.77 -5.93
C LYS A 50 0.49 13.60 -4.99
N ILE A 51 0.22 13.09 -3.79
CA ILE A 51 -0.53 13.79 -2.74
C ILE A 51 0.28 14.98 -2.19
N LEU A 52 1.59 14.81 -2.01
CA LEU A 52 2.48 15.83 -1.43
C LEU A 52 2.68 17.09 -2.29
N HIS A 53 2.52 17.02 -3.61
CA HIS A 53 2.61 18.19 -4.51
C HIS A 53 1.24 18.76 -4.92
N MET A 54 0.16 18.30 -4.31
CA MET A 54 -1.20 18.65 -4.70
C MET A 54 -1.68 19.91 -3.96
N ASN A 55 -2.43 20.77 -4.65
CA ASN A 55 -3.07 21.93 -4.01
C ASN A 55 -4.17 21.46 -3.04
N SER A 56 -4.48 22.25 -2.01
CA SER A 56 -5.47 21.92 -0.97
C SER A 56 -6.83 21.52 -1.55
N ARG A 57 -7.27 22.22 -2.61
CA ARG A 57 -8.50 21.89 -3.36
C ARG A 57 -8.45 20.49 -3.96
N ASP A 58 -7.39 20.19 -4.71
CA ASP A 58 -7.26 18.93 -5.44
C ASP A 58 -7.12 17.75 -4.47
N LEU A 59 -6.46 17.99 -3.33
CA LEU A 59 -6.37 17.07 -2.23
C LEU A 59 -7.75 16.74 -1.62
N LEU A 60 -8.54 17.76 -1.29
CA LEU A 60 -9.89 17.56 -0.76
C LEU A 60 -10.81 16.88 -1.78
N ASN A 61 -10.74 17.24 -3.06
CA ASN A 61 -11.49 16.59 -4.13
C ASN A 61 -11.12 15.11 -4.25
N LYS A 62 -9.82 14.78 -4.23
CA LYS A 62 -9.39 13.38 -4.28
C LYS A 62 -9.96 12.60 -3.09
N MET A 63 -9.84 13.14 -1.87
CA MET A 63 -10.32 12.45 -0.67
C MET A 63 -11.84 12.31 -0.60
N LYS A 64 -12.61 13.21 -1.22
CA LYS A 64 -14.09 13.13 -1.20
C LYS A 64 -14.67 12.16 -2.23
N TRP A 65 -14.05 12.06 -3.40
CA TRP A 65 -14.62 11.34 -4.55
C TRP A 65 -13.98 9.98 -4.83
N HIS A 66 -12.93 9.60 -4.11
CA HIS A 66 -12.18 8.38 -4.34
C HIS A 66 -12.46 7.36 -3.24
N ASP A 67 -12.91 6.17 -3.61
CA ASP A 67 -13.42 5.14 -2.69
C ASP A 67 -12.39 4.67 -1.64
N ASP A 68 -11.08 4.76 -1.95
CA ASP A 68 -10.00 4.43 -1.01
C ASP A 68 -9.89 5.37 0.21
N TYR A 69 -10.58 6.52 0.21
CA TYR A 69 -10.50 7.51 1.28
C TYR A 69 -11.81 7.65 2.03
N ASP A 70 -11.70 7.70 3.35
CA ASP A 70 -12.82 8.02 4.23
C ASP A 70 -12.80 9.50 4.57
N PHE A 71 -13.69 10.25 3.92
CA PHE A 71 -13.74 11.71 4.07
C PHE A 71 -14.14 12.15 5.48
N ASP A 72 -14.80 11.30 6.28
CA ASP A 72 -15.18 11.65 7.66
C ASP A 72 -13.97 11.75 8.58
N ARG A 73 -12.87 11.09 8.22
CA ARG A 73 -11.58 11.15 8.93
C ARG A 73 -10.79 12.41 8.61
N VAL A 74 -11.23 13.22 7.65
CA VAL A 74 -10.56 14.47 7.27
C VAL A 74 -10.87 15.56 8.28
N LYS A 75 -9.84 16.30 8.70
CA LYS A 75 -9.99 17.53 9.47
C LYS A 75 -9.25 18.67 8.79
N ILE A 76 -9.98 19.74 8.49
CA ILE A 76 -9.50 20.90 7.75
C ILE A 76 -9.34 22.06 8.72
N TYR A 77 -8.15 22.63 8.80
CA TYR A 77 -7.85 23.81 9.61
C TYR A 77 -7.73 25.04 8.72
N TYR A 78 -8.34 26.13 9.14
CA TYR A 78 -8.38 27.37 8.37
C TYR A 78 -8.31 28.60 9.28
N ILE A 79 -7.79 29.70 8.73
CA ILE A 79 -7.75 30.99 9.43
C ILE A 79 -9.17 31.53 9.54
N SER A 80 -9.64 31.82 10.76
CA SER A 80 -10.96 32.39 11.05
C SER A 80 -10.86 33.73 11.74
N ARG A 81 -11.67 34.72 11.31
CA ARG A 81 -11.61 36.12 11.81
C ARG A 81 -12.33 36.35 13.14
N GLY A 82 -12.87 35.30 13.76
CA GLY A 82 -13.59 35.40 15.04
C GLY A 82 -13.30 34.25 16.01
N ALA A 83 -12.31 33.41 15.71
CA ALA A 83 -11.93 32.32 16.60
C ALA A 83 -10.82 32.75 17.55
N GLU A 84 -10.88 32.28 18.79
CA GLU A 84 -9.81 32.42 19.76
C GLU A 84 -8.54 31.73 19.20
N GLY A 85 -7.46 32.50 19.00
CA GLY A 85 -6.24 32.01 18.33
C GLY A 85 -6.26 32.07 16.79
N GLY A 86 -7.33 32.60 16.17
CA GLY A 86 -7.38 32.90 14.73
C GLY A 86 -7.44 31.69 13.79
N ILE A 87 -7.47 30.47 14.33
CA ILE A 87 -7.57 29.22 13.57
C ILE A 87 -8.82 28.47 14.04
N SER A 88 -9.59 27.97 13.08
CA SER A 88 -10.72 27.07 13.32
C SER A 88 -10.51 25.77 12.57
N SER A 89 -11.24 24.73 12.97
CA SER A 89 -11.21 23.45 12.29
C SER A 89 -12.61 22.95 11.96
N VAL A 90 -12.73 22.22 10.86
CA VAL A 90 -13.97 21.57 10.43
C VAL A 90 -13.69 20.14 10.02
N SER A 91 -14.54 19.20 10.46
CA SER A 91 -14.49 17.80 10.03
C SER A 91 -15.07 17.65 8.63
N GLY A 92 -14.54 16.71 7.84
CA GLY A 92 -15.07 16.36 6.52
C GLY A 92 -16.55 15.99 6.56
N SER A 93 -17.03 15.38 7.64
CA SER A 93 -18.45 15.08 7.87
C SER A 93 -19.38 16.32 7.89
N ASN A 94 -18.83 17.51 8.17
CA ASN A 94 -19.55 18.78 8.16
C ASN A 94 -19.47 19.52 6.81
N VAL A 95 -18.67 19.03 5.87
CA VAL A 95 -18.53 19.62 4.53
C VAL A 95 -19.62 19.07 3.61
N ARG A 96 -20.53 19.95 3.20
CA ARG A 96 -21.61 19.59 2.28
C ARG A 96 -21.11 19.49 0.85
N GLU A 97 -20.49 20.56 0.36
CA GLU A 97 -20.12 20.69 -1.06
C GLU A 97 -18.70 21.22 -1.22
N LEU A 98 -18.01 20.74 -2.25
CA LEU A 98 -16.69 21.22 -2.66
C LEU A 98 -16.86 22.00 -3.96
N GLU A 99 -16.80 23.32 -3.86
CA GLU A 99 -16.95 24.23 -5.00
C GLU A 99 -15.59 24.55 -5.64
N ARG A 100 -15.60 25.35 -6.70
CA ARG A 100 -14.38 25.73 -7.43
C ARG A 100 -13.38 26.52 -6.58
N HIS A 101 -13.86 27.45 -5.76
CA HIS A 101 -13.01 28.42 -5.03
C HIS A 101 -13.11 28.33 -3.51
N PHE A 102 -14.16 27.69 -3.01
CA PHE A 102 -14.44 27.50 -1.60
C PHE A 102 -15.09 26.14 -1.38
N PHE A 103 -15.28 25.77 -0.13
CA PHE A 103 -16.12 24.65 0.24
C PHE A 103 -17.21 25.10 1.20
N VAL A 104 -18.35 24.42 1.14
CA VAL A 104 -19.54 24.76 1.92
C VAL A 104 -19.63 23.83 3.11
N THR A 105 -19.73 24.42 4.30
CA THR A 105 -19.96 23.71 5.56
C THR A 105 -21.35 24.03 6.09
N ARG A 106 -21.73 23.42 7.21
CA ARG A 106 -22.97 23.79 7.91
C ARG A 106 -22.96 25.23 8.42
N ASP A 107 -21.77 25.75 8.73
CA ASP A 107 -21.59 27.06 9.38
C ASP A 107 -21.32 28.19 8.36
N GLY A 108 -21.06 27.84 7.09
CA GLY A 108 -20.84 28.80 6.01
C GLY A 108 -19.80 28.34 4.99
N GLU A 109 -19.36 29.29 4.17
CA GLU A 109 -18.42 29.07 3.06
C GLU A 109 -16.99 29.41 3.46
N ILE A 110 -16.05 28.51 3.16
CA ILE A 110 -14.65 28.66 3.50
C ILE A 110 -13.78 28.60 2.23
N PRO A 111 -13.11 29.69 1.84
CA PRO A 111 -12.16 29.70 0.73
C PRO A 111 -10.94 28.80 0.96
N TYR A 112 -10.49 28.10 -0.10
CA TYR A 112 -9.34 27.17 0.00
C TYR A 112 -8.02 27.87 0.39
N HIS A 113 -7.84 29.13 0.01
CA HIS A 113 -6.64 29.91 0.35
C HIS A 113 -6.53 30.22 1.85
N ARG A 114 -7.58 29.98 2.65
CA ARG A 114 -7.54 30.12 4.11
C ARG A 114 -7.14 28.84 4.82
N ILE A 115 -7.03 27.73 4.11
CA ILE A 115 -6.63 26.44 4.68
C ILE A 115 -5.15 26.49 5.04
N THR A 116 -4.84 26.19 6.29
CA THR A 116 -3.47 26.14 6.80
C THR A 116 -2.97 24.71 6.95
N LYS A 117 -3.86 23.77 7.27
CA LYS A 117 -3.51 22.38 7.50
C LYS A 117 -4.67 21.45 7.17
N ILE A 118 -4.39 20.28 6.62
CA ILE A 118 -5.36 19.19 6.46
C ILE A 118 -4.77 17.94 7.10
N GLU A 119 -5.57 17.30 7.96
CA GLU A 119 -5.26 16.05 8.62
C GLU A 119 -6.17 14.94 8.11
N TYR A 120 -5.62 13.74 7.97
CA TYR A 120 -6.36 12.51 7.71
C TYR A 120 -6.13 11.54 8.86
N GLY A 121 -7.10 11.43 9.76
CA GLY A 121 -6.90 10.74 11.04
C GLY A 121 -5.85 11.47 11.89
N GLU A 122 -4.70 10.85 12.12
CA GLU A 122 -3.59 11.40 12.91
C GLU A 122 -2.44 11.95 12.05
N GLU A 123 -2.53 11.77 10.72
CA GLU A 123 -1.48 12.18 9.80
C GLU A 123 -1.76 13.55 9.18
N VAL A 124 -0.75 14.42 9.15
CA VAL A 124 -0.81 15.70 8.43
C VAL A 124 -0.47 15.45 6.96
N VAL A 125 -1.47 15.61 6.09
CA VAL A 125 -1.33 15.37 4.64
C VAL A 125 -1.07 16.66 3.85
N PHE A 126 -1.38 17.81 4.44
CA PHE A 126 -1.15 19.12 3.85
C PHE A 126 -0.88 20.15 4.95
N GLY A 127 0.12 21.00 4.74
CA GLY A 127 0.45 22.13 5.60
C GLY A 127 1.22 23.17 4.81
N ILE A 128 0.99 24.45 5.11
CA ILE A 128 1.68 25.61 4.52
C ILE A 128 2.40 26.42 5.59
#